data_AF-A0A095SY51-F1
#
_entry.id   AF-A0A095SY51-F1
#
_cell.length_a   1.000
_cell.length_b   1.000
_cell.length_c   1.000
_cell.angle_alpha   90.00
_cell.angle_beta   90.00
_cell.angle_gamma   90.00
#
_symmetry.space_group_name_H-M   'P 1'
#
loop_
_entity.id
_entity.type
_entity.pdbx_description
1 polymer ?
#
loop_
_entity_poly.entity_id
_entity_poly.type
_entity_poly.pdbx_seq_one_letter_code
_entity_poly.pdbx_strand_id
1 'polypeptide(L)'
;MKNNYILLSFILISINISYSQVGIGTTTPNGALDVNSSLPLPSTHKAGLAPPIVALTAANSFTTTTAGSDVINPNGGGNPITGTIVYNTNTSAAGVNQVTPGYYFYNGSLWEKLATSGQSSTSYFTNAATAINTNTTLTYLSGYPVNIDAPTNTTTLITCDVGVLNNGNGANAFSMVDIVLIVDSAVLTNGGYQRVMPANNGNTGGTIDYASFSQSIELTPGTHTIGLAAAGTGVGNNATVGGDNTSVLQGEVTVTILKK
;
A
#
# COMPACT_ATOMS: atom_id res chain seq x y z
N MET A 1 47.07 -59.56 11.79
CA MET A 1 47.17 -58.09 11.71
C MET A 1 46.83 -57.51 10.33
N LYS A 2 47.27 -58.09 9.19
CA LYS A 2 47.00 -57.53 7.83
C LYS A 2 45.53 -57.43 7.43
N ASN A 3 44.65 -58.34 7.88
CA ASN A 3 43.23 -58.34 7.46
C ASN A 3 42.39 -57.22 8.08
N ASN A 4 42.80 -56.65 9.22
CA ASN A 4 42.04 -55.58 9.87
C ASN A 4 42.22 -54.21 9.19
N TYR A 5 43.35 -53.99 8.51
CA TYR A 5 43.62 -52.74 7.80
C TYR A 5 42.84 -52.63 6.47
N ILE A 6 42.56 -53.76 5.82
CA ILE A 6 41.76 -53.81 4.59
C ILE A 6 40.30 -53.41 4.89
N LEU A 7 39.74 -53.91 6.00
CA LEU A 7 38.40 -53.55 6.43
C LEU A 7 38.29 -52.06 6.81
N LEU A 8 39.29 -51.54 7.52
CA LEU A 8 39.34 -50.10 7.87
C LEU A 8 39.49 -49.21 6.62
N SER A 9 40.27 -49.65 5.63
CA SER A 9 40.39 -48.96 4.33
C SER A 9 39.08 -48.94 3.54
N PHE A 10 38.29 -50.01 3.59
CA PHE A 10 36.98 -50.07 2.94
C PHE A 10 35.94 -49.15 3.62
N ILE A 11 36.01 -49.02 4.95
CA ILE A 11 35.15 -48.13 5.74
C ILE A 11 35.50 -46.65 5.51
N LEU A 12 36.79 -46.33 5.29
CA LEU A 12 37.24 -44.96 5.03
C LEU A 12 36.91 -44.48 3.59
N ILE A 13 36.79 -45.40 2.63
CA ILE A 13 36.42 -45.09 1.22
C ILE A 13 34.91 -44.90 1.03
N SER A 14 34.08 -45.45 1.91
CA SER A 14 32.62 -45.37 1.83
C SER A 14 32.02 -44.10 2.44
N ILE A 15 32.83 -43.25 3.08
CA ILE A 15 32.39 -41.99 3.69
C ILE A 15 32.35 -40.86 2.65
N ASN A 16 31.45 -40.95 1.68
CA ASN A 16 31.13 -39.79 0.85
C ASN A 16 29.99 -39.02 1.52
N ILE A 17 30.29 -37.81 2.02
CA ILE A 17 29.26 -36.86 2.44
C ILE A 17 28.62 -36.33 1.15
N SER A 18 27.55 -36.96 0.70
CA SER A 18 26.76 -36.45 -0.43
C SER A 18 25.86 -35.33 0.08
N TYR A 19 26.17 -34.09 -0.27
CA TYR A 19 25.18 -33.02 -0.23
C TYR A 19 24.12 -33.34 -1.29
N SER A 20 22.88 -33.53 -0.88
CA SER A 20 21.78 -33.79 -1.82
C SER A 20 21.06 -32.48 -2.09
N GLN A 21 21.53 -31.72 -3.08
CA GLN A 21 20.65 -30.77 -3.76
C GLN A 21 19.55 -31.54 -4.51
N VAL A 22 18.31 -31.06 -4.41
CA VAL A 22 17.17 -31.68 -5.06
C VAL A 22 16.91 -30.97 -6.38
N GLY A 23 17.27 -31.62 -7.48
CA GLY A 23 16.82 -31.24 -8.82
C GLY A 23 15.54 -31.95 -9.19
N ILE A 24 14.51 -31.21 -9.59
CA ILE A 24 13.30 -31.76 -10.20
C ILE A 24 13.33 -31.40 -11.69
N GLY A 25 13.42 -32.40 -12.57
CA GLY A 25 13.56 -32.16 -14.01
C GLY A 25 14.96 -31.68 -14.45
N THR A 26 15.95 -31.70 -13.57
CA THR A 26 17.37 -31.38 -13.85
C THR A 26 18.30 -32.28 -13.04
N THR A 27 19.43 -32.68 -13.64
CA THR A 27 20.49 -33.45 -12.97
C THR A 27 21.63 -32.56 -12.45
N THR A 28 21.59 -31.26 -12.78
CA THR A 28 22.58 -30.25 -12.36
C THR A 28 21.85 -29.06 -11.71
N PRO A 29 21.40 -29.17 -10.45
CA PRO A 29 20.65 -28.11 -9.77
C PRO A 29 21.56 -26.91 -9.48
N ASN A 30 21.05 -25.68 -9.66
CA ASN A 30 21.79 -24.44 -9.35
C ASN A 30 21.65 -23.98 -7.88
N GLY A 31 20.80 -24.65 -7.11
CA GLY A 31 20.55 -24.36 -5.69
C GLY A 31 20.10 -25.60 -4.94
N ALA A 32 19.77 -25.45 -3.65
CA ALA A 32 19.36 -26.57 -2.80
C ALA A 32 18.05 -27.25 -3.29
N LEU A 33 17.15 -26.48 -3.89
CA LEU A 33 16.01 -26.95 -4.66
C LEU A 33 16.00 -26.19 -6.00
N ASP A 34 16.04 -26.92 -7.11
CA ASP A 34 15.93 -26.35 -8.47
C ASP A 34 14.90 -27.15 -9.28
N VAL A 35 13.92 -26.46 -9.86
CA VAL A 35 12.83 -27.07 -10.62
C VAL A 35 12.91 -26.61 -12.07
N ASN A 36 13.32 -27.51 -12.96
CA ASN A 36 13.22 -27.30 -14.40
C ASN A 36 11.84 -27.76 -14.90
N SER A 37 10.97 -26.79 -15.13
CA SER A 37 9.57 -27.00 -15.51
C SER A 37 9.29 -26.83 -17.01
N SER A 38 10.31 -27.06 -17.85
CA SER A 38 10.16 -26.94 -19.31
C SER A 38 9.14 -27.96 -19.85
N LEU A 39 8.28 -27.52 -20.78
CA LEU A 39 7.25 -28.36 -21.39
C LEU A 39 7.81 -29.10 -22.63
N PRO A 40 7.17 -30.20 -23.07
CA PRO A 40 7.58 -30.92 -24.28
C PRO A 40 7.61 -30.01 -25.52
N LEU A 41 8.57 -30.28 -26.42
CA LEU A 41 8.70 -29.58 -27.71
C LEU A 41 7.38 -29.70 -28.50
N PRO A 42 6.92 -28.64 -29.19
CA PRO A 42 7.59 -27.39 -29.57
C PRO A 42 7.52 -26.22 -28.57
N SER A 43 7.08 -26.43 -27.33
CA SER A 43 6.89 -25.34 -26.38
C SER A 43 8.22 -24.80 -25.81
N THR A 44 8.34 -23.47 -25.72
CA THR A 44 9.40 -22.77 -24.95
C THR A 44 8.92 -22.31 -23.57
N HIS A 45 7.66 -22.60 -23.22
CA HIS A 45 7.07 -22.21 -21.95
C HIS A 45 7.56 -23.10 -20.79
N LYS A 46 7.48 -22.54 -19.57
CA LYS A 46 7.79 -23.21 -18.31
C LYS A 46 6.53 -23.29 -17.45
N ALA A 47 6.33 -24.40 -16.72
CA ALA A 47 5.27 -24.49 -15.72
C ALA A 47 5.69 -23.82 -14.39
N GLY A 48 4.71 -23.46 -13.56
CA GLY A 48 4.94 -22.85 -12.25
C GLY A 48 4.99 -23.87 -11.10
N LEU A 49 5.35 -23.40 -9.91
CA LEU A 49 5.16 -24.14 -8.66
C LEU A 49 3.79 -23.80 -8.09
N ALA A 50 2.90 -24.79 -7.97
CA ALA A 50 1.65 -24.65 -7.23
C ALA A 50 1.88 -25.13 -5.78
N PRO A 51 1.78 -24.26 -4.76
CA PRO A 51 1.74 -24.73 -3.38
C PRO A 51 0.42 -25.47 -3.10
N PRO A 52 0.28 -26.14 -1.95
CA PRO A 52 -0.99 -26.72 -1.54
C PRO A 52 -2.14 -25.70 -1.62
N ILE A 53 -3.22 -26.11 -2.29
CA ILE A 53 -4.44 -25.32 -2.41
C ILE A 53 -5.37 -25.74 -1.28
N VAL A 54 -5.76 -24.79 -0.45
CA VAL A 54 -6.50 -25.04 0.79
C VAL A 54 -7.62 -24.02 0.96
N ALA A 55 -8.60 -24.34 1.80
CA ALA A 55 -9.69 -23.44 2.15
C ALA A 55 -9.63 -23.13 3.65
N LEU A 56 -8.80 -22.16 4.04
CA LEU A 56 -8.57 -21.81 5.44
C LEU A 56 -9.86 -21.29 6.10
N THR A 57 -10.03 -21.62 7.38
CA THR A 57 -11.18 -21.17 8.19
C THR A 57 -10.93 -19.86 8.93
N ALA A 58 -9.67 -19.57 9.28
CA ALA A 58 -9.21 -18.31 9.91
C ALA A 58 -7.69 -18.19 9.83
N ALA A 59 -7.15 -16.98 9.97
CA ALA A 59 -5.72 -16.72 9.94
C ALA A 59 -4.96 -17.37 11.12
N ASN A 60 -5.62 -17.55 12.25
CA ASN A 60 -5.06 -18.18 13.45
C ASN A 60 -5.41 -19.69 13.55
N SER A 61 -5.79 -20.32 12.44
CA SER A 61 -6.22 -21.73 12.39
C SER A 61 -5.51 -22.49 11.28
N PHE A 62 -5.14 -23.75 11.53
CA PHE A 62 -4.63 -24.67 10.50
C PHE A 62 -5.76 -25.44 9.80
N THR A 63 -6.97 -25.35 10.34
CA THR A 63 -8.12 -26.10 9.87
C THR A 63 -8.65 -25.54 8.57
N THR A 64 -8.94 -26.46 7.64
CA THR A 64 -9.60 -26.13 6.39
C THR A 64 -11.09 -26.46 6.44
N THR A 65 -11.86 -26.00 5.46
CA THR A 65 -13.29 -26.31 5.38
C THR A 65 -13.58 -27.81 5.20
N THR A 66 -12.58 -28.59 4.80
CA THR A 66 -12.71 -30.04 4.59
C THR A 66 -12.09 -30.78 5.78
N ALA A 67 -12.92 -31.52 6.53
CA ALA A 67 -12.46 -32.30 7.67
C ALA A 67 -11.32 -33.25 7.28
N GLY A 68 -10.24 -33.25 8.08
CA GLY A 68 -9.05 -34.08 7.84
C GLY A 68 -8.09 -33.55 6.78
N SER A 69 -8.32 -32.35 6.23
CA SER A 69 -7.44 -31.69 5.26
C SER A 69 -6.73 -30.46 5.87
N ASP A 70 -6.39 -30.54 7.16
CA ASP A 70 -5.71 -29.46 7.88
C ASP A 70 -4.28 -29.28 7.38
N VAL A 71 -3.77 -28.06 7.45
CA VAL A 71 -2.39 -27.76 7.07
C VAL A 71 -1.45 -28.12 8.20
N ILE A 72 -0.84 -29.31 8.12
CA ILE A 72 0.00 -29.88 9.17
C ILE A 72 1.45 -30.07 8.72
N ASN A 73 2.35 -30.16 9.69
CA ASN A 73 3.72 -30.59 9.45
C ASN A 73 3.75 -32.10 9.13
N PRO A 74 4.37 -32.53 8.02
CA PRO A 74 4.43 -33.94 7.66
C PRO A 74 5.22 -34.79 8.67
N ASN A 75 6.08 -34.19 9.49
CA ASN A 75 6.81 -34.87 10.56
C ASN A 75 6.00 -34.92 11.87
N GLY A 76 4.94 -35.74 11.87
CA GLY A 76 4.16 -36.03 13.09
C GLY A 76 2.85 -35.24 13.25
N GLY A 77 2.42 -34.50 12.23
CA GLY A 77 1.07 -33.91 12.16
C GLY A 77 0.83 -32.67 13.02
N GLY A 78 1.88 -32.09 13.61
CA GLY A 78 1.80 -30.84 14.39
C GLY A 78 1.65 -29.59 13.52
N ASN A 79 1.85 -28.41 14.13
CA ASN A 79 1.79 -27.12 13.45
C ASN A 79 2.73 -27.07 12.24
N PRO A 80 2.32 -26.43 11.13
CA PRO A 80 3.19 -26.20 9.99
C PRO A 80 4.44 -25.39 10.43
N ILE A 81 5.56 -25.62 9.76
CA ILE A 81 6.81 -24.90 10.06
C ILE A 81 6.68 -23.45 9.57
N THR A 82 7.30 -22.50 10.27
CA THR A 82 7.42 -21.11 9.79
C THR A 82 7.97 -21.06 8.37
N GLY A 83 7.32 -20.28 7.50
CA GLY A 83 7.62 -20.20 6.07
C GLY A 83 6.84 -21.19 5.20
N THR A 84 5.99 -22.07 5.77
CA THR A 84 5.07 -22.90 4.98
C THR A 84 4.15 -22.02 4.14
N ILE A 85 4.07 -22.25 2.83
CA ILE A 85 3.23 -21.47 1.90
C ILE A 85 2.03 -22.31 1.42
N VAL A 86 0.86 -21.68 1.35
CA VAL A 86 -0.37 -22.25 0.77
C VAL A 86 -1.10 -21.22 -0.09
N TYR A 87 -1.93 -21.69 -1.02
CA TYR A 87 -2.92 -20.83 -1.68
C TYR A 87 -4.29 -21.05 -1.04
N ASN A 88 -4.82 -20.03 -0.37
CA ASN A 88 -6.16 -20.05 0.21
C ASN A 88 -7.22 -19.74 -0.87
N THR A 89 -8.30 -20.50 -0.91
CA THR A 89 -9.44 -20.29 -1.82
C THR A 89 -10.68 -19.75 -1.13
N ASN A 90 -10.70 -19.72 0.21
CA ASN A 90 -11.88 -19.37 0.98
C ASN A 90 -11.89 -17.90 1.42
N THR A 91 -13.08 -17.32 1.52
CA THR A 91 -13.31 -16.11 2.33
C THR A 91 -13.98 -16.54 3.62
N SER A 92 -13.29 -16.42 4.75
CA SER A 92 -13.87 -16.77 6.05
C SER A 92 -14.82 -15.69 6.58
N ALA A 93 -15.44 -15.96 7.74
CA ALA A 93 -16.21 -14.97 8.48
C ALA A 93 -15.41 -13.68 8.71
N ALA A 94 -16.09 -12.54 8.63
CA ALA A 94 -15.51 -11.23 8.87
C ALA A 94 -15.02 -11.10 10.32
N GLY A 95 -13.87 -10.45 10.51
CA GLY A 95 -13.24 -10.25 11.81
C GLY A 95 -11.72 -10.14 11.72
N VAL A 96 -11.05 -10.04 12.87
CA VAL A 96 -9.59 -9.81 12.96
C VAL A 96 -8.74 -10.91 12.32
N ASN A 97 -9.26 -12.14 12.22
CA ASN A 97 -8.58 -13.29 11.62
C ASN A 97 -9.18 -13.69 10.28
N GLN A 98 -9.89 -12.77 9.60
CA GLN A 98 -10.50 -13.08 8.31
C GLN A 98 -9.42 -13.44 7.28
N VAL A 99 -9.62 -14.56 6.60
CA VAL A 99 -8.87 -14.93 5.40
C VAL A 99 -9.72 -14.65 4.16
N THR A 100 -9.04 -14.28 3.08
CA THR A 100 -9.58 -14.12 1.73
C THR A 100 -8.70 -14.87 0.73
N PRO A 101 -9.18 -15.17 -0.50
CA PRO A 101 -8.40 -15.89 -1.49
C PRO A 101 -7.04 -15.24 -1.78
N GLY A 102 -5.98 -16.05 -1.89
CA GLY A 102 -4.61 -15.60 -2.19
C GLY A 102 -3.53 -16.47 -1.53
N TYR A 103 -2.27 -16.11 -1.74
CA TYR A 103 -1.13 -16.80 -1.12
C TYR A 103 -0.96 -16.41 0.35
N TYR A 104 -0.72 -17.38 1.21
CA TYR A 104 -0.39 -17.18 2.63
C TYR A 104 0.89 -17.91 2.96
N PHE A 105 1.67 -17.35 3.89
CA PHE A 105 2.73 -18.08 4.57
C PHE A 105 2.44 -18.14 6.08
N TYR A 106 2.87 -19.22 6.74
CA TYR A 106 2.80 -19.30 8.19
C TYR A 106 3.99 -18.54 8.79
N ASN A 107 3.75 -17.50 9.57
CA ASN A 107 4.83 -16.67 10.14
C ASN A 107 5.38 -17.21 11.49
N GLY A 108 4.90 -18.38 11.93
CA GLY A 108 5.23 -18.98 13.22
C GLY A 108 4.15 -18.82 14.28
N SER A 109 3.21 -17.89 14.07
CA SER A 109 2.05 -17.69 14.95
C SER A 109 0.72 -17.71 14.20
N LEU A 110 0.66 -17.15 12.99
CA LEU A 110 -0.56 -17.04 12.18
C LEU A 110 -0.25 -17.14 10.69
N TRP A 111 -1.29 -17.41 9.90
CA TRP A 111 -1.26 -17.29 8.45
C TRP A 111 -1.29 -15.82 8.07
N GLU A 112 -0.24 -15.40 7.39
CA GLU A 112 -0.11 -14.05 6.87
C GLU A 112 -0.24 -14.06 5.35
N LYS A 113 -1.16 -13.25 4.82
CA LYS A 113 -1.36 -13.14 3.39
C LYS A 113 -0.16 -12.45 2.76
N LEU A 114 0.46 -13.10 1.78
CA LEU A 114 1.42 -12.44 0.88
C LEU A 114 0.64 -11.37 0.11
N ALA A 115 0.94 -10.10 0.39
CA ALA A 115 0.23 -9.00 -0.22
C ALA A 115 0.40 -9.03 -1.75
N THR A 116 -0.70 -8.87 -2.47
CA THR A 116 -0.71 -8.76 -3.94
C THR A 116 -0.40 -7.35 -4.43
N SER A 117 -0.29 -6.37 -3.53
CA SER A 117 -0.06 -4.97 -3.88
C SER A 117 1.07 -4.42 -3.01
N GLY A 118 2.16 -4.03 -3.66
CA GLY A 118 3.07 -3.02 -3.12
C GLY A 118 2.32 -1.70 -2.89
N GLN A 119 3.02 -0.74 -2.30
CA GLN A 119 2.51 0.60 -2.04
C GLN A 119 1.76 1.14 -3.26
N SER A 120 0.53 1.63 -3.07
CA SER A 120 -0.23 2.29 -4.14
C SER A 120 -0.16 3.79 -3.93
N SER A 121 0.04 4.57 -4.99
CA SER A 121 -0.03 6.02 -4.95
C SER A 121 -0.96 6.53 -6.03
N THR A 122 -1.86 7.44 -5.70
CA THR A 122 -2.84 8.00 -6.63
C THR A 122 -3.01 9.50 -6.37
N SER A 123 -2.88 10.30 -7.43
CA SER A 123 -3.09 11.75 -7.40
C SER A 123 -4.51 12.09 -7.86
N TYR A 124 -5.15 12.99 -7.12
CA TYR A 124 -6.42 13.62 -7.44
C TYR A 124 -6.18 15.10 -7.64
N PHE A 125 -6.92 15.74 -8.55
CA PHE A 125 -6.67 17.14 -8.90
C PHE A 125 -7.93 17.98 -8.77
N THR A 126 -7.76 19.27 -8.47
CA THR A 126 -8.84 20.21 -8.71
C THR A 126 -9.15 20.25 -10.21
N ASN A 127 -10.42 20.44 -10.55
CA ASN A 127 -10.89 20.46 -11.95
C ASN A 127 -11.33 21.85 -12.43
N ALA A 128 -11.37 22.84 -11.54
CA ALA A 128 -11.66 24.24 -11.84
C ALA A 128 -11.20 25.13 -10.68
N ALA A 129 -11.13 26.43 -10.94
CA ALA A 129 -10.83 27.43 -9.91
C ALA A 129 -12.04 27.66 -8.99
N THR A 130 -11.80 27.84 -7.70
CA THR A 130 -12.82 28.10 -6.67
C THR A 130 -12.63 29.52 -6.13
N ALA A 131 -13.67 30.35 -6.18
CA ALA A 131 -13.64 31.70 -5.63
C ALA A 131 -13.84 31.65 -4.11
N ILE A 132 -12.88 32.20 -3.37
CA ILE A 132 -12.93 32.31 -1.91
C ILE A 132 -13.05 33.78 -1.54
N ASN A 133 -14.22 34.17 -1.07
CA ASN A 133 -14.45 35.49 -0.53
C ASN A 133 -13.88 35.58 0.88
N THR A 134 -13.65 36.79 1.38
CA THR A 134 -13.10 37.02 2.72
C THR A 134 -13.89 36.31 3.83
N ASN A 135 -15.20 36.14 3.68
CA ASN A 135 -16.07 35.45 4.65
C ASN A 135 -16.59 34.10 4.16
N THR A 136 -15.99 33.50 3.12
CA THR A 136 -16.38 32.15 2.67
C THR A 136 -16.16 31.17 3.80
N THR A 137 -17.24 30.55 4.27
CA THR A 137 -17.17 29.40 5.18
C THR A 137 -16.46 28.24 4.49
N LEU A 138 -15.85 27.35 5.27
CA LEU A 138 -15.11 26.20 4.75
C LEU A 138 -15.91 25.46 3.66
N THR A 139 -15.38 25.45 2.44
CA THR A 139 -16.01 24.83 1.27
C THR A 139 -15.00 23.97 0.54
N TYR A 140 -15.43 22.82 0.02
CA TYR A 140 -14.59 22.01 -0.86
C TYR A 140 -14.17 22.80 -2.09
N LEU A 141 -12.92 22.59 -2.51
CA LEU A 141 -12.45 23.04 -3.81
C LEU A 141 -13.06 22.17 -4.90
N SER A 142 -13.18 22.75 -6.10
CA SER A 142 -13.71 22.03 -7.27
C SER A 142 -12.93 20.74 -7.54
N GLY A 143 -13.63 19.61 -7.68
CA GLY A 143 -13.04 18.28 -7.85
C GLY A 143 -13.03 17.42 -6.58
N TYR A 144 -13.37 18.00 -5.42
CA TYR A 144 -13.42 17.31 -4.13
C TYR A 144 -14.84 17.33 -3.51
N PRO A 145 -15.18 16.37 -2.63
CA PRO A 145 -14.36 15.24 -2.20
C PRO A 145 -14.27 14.11 -3.23
N VAL A 146 -13.28 13.23 -3.07
CA VAL A 146 -13.10 12.00 -3.85
C VAL A 146 -13.12 10.79 -2.92
N ASN A 147 -13.45 9.63 -3.48
CA ASN A 147 -13.45 8.37 -2.74
C ASN A 147 -12.09 7.67 -2.85
N ILE A 148 -11.60 7.16 -1.73
CA ILE A 148 -10.43 6.27 -1.65
C ILE A 148 -10.80 5.00 -0.89
N ASP A 149 -10.13 3.90 -1.18
CA ASP A 149 -10.27 2.66 -0.43
C ASP A 149 -9.02 2.40 0.41
N ALA A 150 -9.20 2.33 1.73
CA ALA A 150 -8.16 1.99 2.69
C ALA A 150 -8.16 0.46 2.95
N PRO A 151 -7.07 -0.27 2.66
CA PRO A 151 -6.95 -1.70 3.00
C PRO A 151 -6.63 -1.94 4.48
N THR A 152 -6.80 -3.18 4.94
CA THR A 152 -6.36 -3.62 6.28
C THR A 152 -4.85 -3.47 6.47
N ASN A 153 -4.43 -3.12 7.69
CA ASN A 153 -3.03 -2.97 8.09
C ASN A 153 -2.25 -2.01 7.17
N THR A 154 -2.84 -0.85 6.87
CA THR A 154 -2.19 0.20 6.10
C THR A 154 -2.16 1.53 6.86
N THR A 155 -1.19 2.36 6.52
CA THR A 155 -1.17 3.79 6.82
C THR A 155 -1.48 4.54 5.54
N THR A 156 -2.33 5.56 5.61
CA THR A 156 -2.61 6.46 4.49
C THR A 156 -1.77 7.72 4.64
N LEU A 157 -0.83 7.94 3.73
CA LEU A 157 -0.12 9.22 3.59
C LEU A 157 -0.88 10.07 2.57
N ILE A 158 -1.27 11.27 2.98
CA ILE A 158 -1.95 12.24 2.12
C ILE A 158 -1.04 13.47 2.00
N THR A 159 -0.62 13.80 0.80
CA THR A 159 0.11 15.03 0.48
C THR A 159 -0.81 15.96 -0.29
N CYS A 160 -0.82 17.23 0.06
CA CYS A 160 -1.70 18.23 -0.52
C CYS A 160 -0.89 19.42 -1.00
N ASP A 161 -1.16 19.85 -2.23
CA ASP A 161 -0.56 21.04 -2.83
C ASP A 161 -1.66 21.82 -3.56
N VAL A 162 -1.75 23.14 -3.38
CA VAL A 162 -2.72 23.97 -4.13
C VAL A 162 -2.29 25.44 -4.21
N GLY A 163 -2.50 26.05 -5.37
CA GLY A 163 -2.23 27.47 -5.57
C GLY A 163 -3.37 28.37 -5.10
N VAL A 164 -2.99 29.52 -4.55
CA VAL A 164 -3.87 30.60 -4.10
C VAL A 164 -3.42 31.90 -4.76
N LEU A 165 -4.28 32.47 -5.59
CA LEU A 165 -4.09 33.76 -6.24
C LEU A 165 -4.77 34.86 -5.43
N ASN A 166 -4.06 35.96 -5.21
CA ASN A 166 -4.64 37.20 -4.70
C ASN A 166 -5.42 37.93 -5.81
N ASN A 167 -6.71 38.20 -5.62
CA ASN A 167 -7.49 38.97 -6.61
C ASN A 167 -7.47 40.49 -6.34
N GLY A 168 -6.76 40.96 -5.32
CA GLY A 168 -6.59 42.40 -5.08
C GLY A 168 -5.66 43.06 -6.10
N ASN A 169 -6.00 44.27 -6.56
CA ASN A 169 -5.22 45.02 -7.57
C ASN A 169 -4.37 46.18 -6.99
N GLY A 170 -4.49 46.46 -5.69
CA GLY A 170 -3.78 47.56 -5.04
C GLY A 170 -2.33 47.23 -4.67
N ALA A 171 -1.51 48.28 -4.50
CA ALA A 171 -0.24 48.16 -3.81
C ALA A 171 -0.49 47.70 -2.37
N ASN A 172 0.20 46.64 -1.94
CA ASN A 172 -0.02 45.97 -0.64
C ASN A 172 -1.37 45.24 -0.50
N ALA A 173 -2.12 45.03 -1.59
CA ALA A 173 -3.31 44.18 -1.56
C ALA A 173 -2.89 42.73 -1.28
N PHE A 174 -3.61 42.04 -0.41
CA PHE A 174 -3.34 40.65 -0.06
C PHE A 174 -4.65 39.89 0.09
N SER A 175 -4.62 38.59 -0.15
CA SER A 175 -5.68 37.68 0.25
C SER A 175 -5.20 36.81 1.42
N MET A 176 -6.10 36.34 2.26
CA MET A 176 -5.76 35.43 3.36
C MET A 176 -6.77 34.29 3.42
N VAL A 177 -6.30 33.09 3.12
CA VAL A 177 -7.11 31.89 2.95
C VAL A 177 -6.55 30.77 3.81
N ASP A 178 -7.43 30.05 4.49
CA ASP A 178 -7.10 28.78 5.14
C ASP A 178 -7.39 27.64 4.18
N ILE A 179 -6.38 26.83 3.86
CA ILE A 179 -6.51 25.58 3.10
C ILE A 179 -6.53 24.43 4.10
N VAL A 180 -7.47 23.52 3.93
CA VAL A 180 -7.76 22.46 4.90
C VAL A 180 -7.96 21.13 4.19
N LEU A 181 -7.29 20.08 4.67
CA LEU A 181 -7.58 18.71 4.31
C LEU A 181 -8.77 18.20 5.15
N ILE A 182 -9.81 17.76 4.46
CA ILE A 182 -10.98 17.12 5.05
C ILE A 182 -10.94 15.63 4.75
N VAL A 183 -11.18 14.81 5.78
CA VAL A 183 -11.33 13.36 5.68
C VAL A 183 -12.65 12.99 6.33
N ASP A 184 -13.52 12.29 5.60
CA ASP A 184 -14.86 11.88 6.05
C ASP A 184 -15.69 13.03 6.65
N SER A 185 -15.68 14.17 5.95
CA SER A 185 -16.34 15.42 6.38
C SER A 185 -15.81 16.02 7.68
N ALA A 186 -14.70 15.52 8.22
CA ALA A 186 -14.03 16.05 9.39
C ALA A 186 -12.72 16.77 9.03
N VAL A 187 -12.47 17.90 9.69
CA VAL A 187 -11.18 18.60 9.62
C VAL A 187 -10.16 17.82 10.45
N LEU A 188 -9.02 17.48 9.86
CA LEU A 188 -7.94 16.84 10.58
C LEU A 188 -7.28 17.82 11.56
N THR A 189 -7.02 17.34 12.78
CA THR A 189 -6.22 18.07 13.78
C THR A 189 -4.73 17.93 13.49
N ASN A 190 -3.89 18.77 14.12
CA ASN A 190 -2.43 18.67 14.08
C ASN A 190 -1.82 18.69 12.66
N GLY A 191 -2.00 19.78 11.92
CA GLY A 191 -1.26 20.03 10.67
C GLY A 191 -2.03 19.72 9.38
N GLY A 192 -3.27 19.27 9.46
CA GLY A 192 -4.17 19.10 8.29
C GLY A 192 -4.69 20.41 7.68
N TYR A 193 -4.03 21.53 7.94
CA TYR A 193 -4.41 22.84 7.43
C TYR A 193 -3.20 23.78 7.36
N GLN A 194 -3.25 24.71 6.40
CA GLN A 194 -2.25 25.75 6.23
C GLN A 194 -2.93 27.07 5.83
N ARG A 195 -2.51 28.17 6.45
CA ARG A 195 -2.88 29.52 6.02
C ARG A 195 -1.92 30.03 4.96
N VAL A 196 -2.46 30.60 3.90
CA VAL A 196 -1.70 31.19 2.79
C VAL A 196 -2.08 32.66 2.61
N MET A 197 -1.09 33.51 2.31
CA MET A 197 -1.25 34.95 2.24
C MET A 197 -0.54 35.57 1.02
N PRO A 198 -1.02 35.31 -0.21
CA PRO A 198 -0.45 35.96 -1.37
C PRO A 198 -0.67 37.47 -1.28
N ALA A 199 0.42 38.23 -1.33
CA ALA A 199 0.43 39.68 -1.19
C ALA A 199 1.15 40.33 -2.37
N ASN A 200 0.50 41.33 -2.96
CA ASN A 200 1.09 42.16 -4.00
C ASN A 200 2.23 42.98 -3.41
N ASN A 201 3.38 42.95 -4.08
CA ASN A 201 4.39 43.98 -3.91
C ASN A 201 4.07 45.15 -4.85
N GLY A 202 4.47 46.39 -4.53
CA GLY A 202 3.96 47.65 -5.13
C GLY A 202 3.93 47.80 -6.67
N ASN A 203 4.44 46.82 -7.42
CA ASN A 203 4.47 46.79 -8.89
C ASN A 203 3.93 45.49 -9.51
N THR A 204 3.46 44.53 -8.72
CA THR A 204 3.03 43.20 -9.18
C THR A 204 1.64 42.91 -8.63
N GLY A 205 0.65 42.83 -9.51
CA GLY A 205 -0.72 42.40 -9.17
C GLY A 205 -0.93 40.91 -9.48
N GLY A 206 -1.84 40.25 -8.76
CA GLY A 206 -2.15 38.85 -9.01
C GLY A 206 -1.05 37.89 -8.56
N THR A 207 -0.43 38.15 -7.40
CA THR A 207 0.57 37.25 -6.83
C THR A 207 -0.06 35.92 -6.42
N ILE A 208 0.73 34.85 -6.56
CA ILE A 208 0.34 33.47 -6.23
C ILE A 208 1.24 32.97 -5.12
N ASP A 209 0.64 32.32 -4.13
CA ASP A 209 1.33 31.48 -3.14
C ASP A 209 0.72 30.08 -3.15
N TYR A 210 1.41 29.11 -2.54
CA TYR A 210 0.98 27.72 -2.50
C TYR A 210 0.81 27.24 -1.05
N ALA A 211 -0.25 26.48 -0.79
CA ALA A 211 -0.30 25.58 0.35
C ALA A 211 0.35 24.25 -0.04
N SER A 212 1.21 23.72 0.83
CA SER A 212 1.85 22.41 0.70
C SER A 212 2.00 21.80 2.09
N PHE A 213 1.30 20.69 2.34
CA PHE A 213 1.34 20.00 3.62
C PHE A 213 0.98 18.52 3.46
N SER A 214 1.27 17.72 4.47
CA SER A 214 0.98 16.29 4.44
C SER A 214 0.56 15.73 5.79
N GLN A 215 -0.25 14.69 5.76
CA GLN A 215 -0.71 13.98 6.94
C GLN A 215 -0.56 12.47 6.74
N SER A 216 -0.06 11.80 7.76
CA SER A 216 -0.06 10.34 7.86
C SER A 216 -1.14 9.93 8.85
N ILE A 217 -2.15 9.21 8.36
CA ILE A 217 -3.33 8.85 9.13
C ILE A 217 -3.63 7.36 9.02
N GLU A 218 -4.20 6.80 10.09
CA GLU A 218 -4.74 5.45 10.09
C GLU A 218 -6.23 5.53 9.77
N LEU A 219 -6.62 4.95 8.64
CA LEU A 219 -8.01 4.81 8.25
C LEU A 219 -8.47 3.39 8.55
N THR A 220 -9.74 3.25 8.92
CA THR A 220 -10.35 1.93 9.03
C THR A 220 -10.41 1.25 7.65
N PRO A 221 -10.42 -0.08 7.57
CA PRO A 221 -10.58 -0.73 6.27
C PRO A 221 -11.94 -0.37 5.63
N GLY A 222 -11.95 0.12 4.39
CA GLY A 222 -13.16 0.51 3.68
C GLY A 222 -13.00 1.74 2.81
N THR A 223 -14.13 2.27 2.31
CA THR A 223 -14.18 3.48 1.50
C THR A 223 -14.25 4.71 2.38
N HIS A 224 -13.38 5.68 2.11
CA HIS A 224 -13.29 6.97 2.78
C HIS A 224 -13.40 8.10 1.77
N THR A 225 -13.79 9.29 2.23
CA THR A 225 -13.82 10.50 1.41
C THR A 225 -12.69 11.44 1.84
N ILE A 226 -11.99 12.00 0.87
CA ILE A 226 -10.94 12.98 1.11
C ILE A 226 -11.11 14.19 0.20
N GLY A 227 -10.66 15.35 0.64
CA GLY A 227 -10.66 16.51 -0.22
C GLY A 227 -9.99 17.74 0.38
N LEU A 228 -9.56 18.63 -0.50
CA LEU A 228 -9.14 19.97 -0.09
C LEU A 228 -10.34 20.89 -0.02
N ALA A 229 -10.36 21.72 1.02
CA ALA A 229 -11.31 22.78 1.22
C ALA A 229 -10.58 24.09 1.54
N ALA A 230 -11.27 25.20 1.33
CA ALA A 230 -10.76 26.52 1.63
C ALA A 230 -11.79 27.38 2.38
N ALA A 231 -11.30 28.27 3.25
CA ALA A 231 -12.10 29.25 3.95
C ALA A 231 -11.44 30.64 3.89
N GLY A 232 -12.28 31.67 3.81
CA GLY A 232 -11.85 33.04 4.02
C GLY A 232 -11.66 33.33 5.52
N THR A 233 -10.74 34.22 5.85
CA THR A 233 -10.36 34.53 7.24
C THR A 233 -11.02 35.79 7.82
N GLY A 234 -11.91 36.43 7.05
CA GLY A 234 -12.59 37.68 7.37
C GLY A 234 -11.81 38.94 7.00
N VAL A 235 -10.59 38.79 6.45
CA VAL A 235 -9.66 39.90 6.17
C VAL A 235 -8.99 39.76 4.80
N GLY A 236 -8.48 40.86 4.26
CA GLY A 236 -7.84 40.91 2.94
C GLY A 236 -8.84 41.04 1.79
N ASN A 237 -8.42 40.61 0.60
CA ASN A 237 -9.20 40.55 -0.62
C ASN A 237 -9.73 39.13 -0.86
N ASN A 238 -10.63 39.01 -1.85
CA ASN A 238 -11.05 37.71 -2.36
C ASN A 238 -9.87 37.01 -3.04
N ALA A 239 -9.85 35.68 -2.95
CA ALA A 239 -8.85 34.83 -3.58
C ALA A 239 -9.46 33.91 -4.63
N THR A 240 -8.62 33.45 -5.54
CA THR A 240 -8.91 32.32 -6.42
C THR A 240 -8.04 31.15 -5.99
N VAL A 241 -8.66 29.99 -5.67
CA VAL A 241 -7.96 28.80 -5.18
C VAL A 241 -8.19 27.62 -6.11
N GLY A 242 -7.13 26.90 -6.45
CA GLY A 242 -7.22 25.78 -7.37
C GLY A 242 -7.38 26.20 -8.84
N GLY A 243 -7.48 25.21 -9.71
CA GLY A 243 -7.61 25.39 -11.15
C GLY A 243 -7.80 24.06 -11.87
N ASP A 244 -7.94 24.11 -13.20
CA ASP A 244 -7.91 22.91 -14.03
C ASP A 244 -6.46 22.56 -14.46
N ASN A 245 -6.31 21.59 -15.35
CA ASN A 245 -5.01 21.12 -15.86
C ASN A 245 -4.27 22.12 -16.77
N THR A 246 -4.80 23.32 -16.95
CA THR A 246 -4.16 24.42 -17.67
C THR A 246 -3.73 25.56 -16.75
N SER A 247 -4.09 25.48 -15.46
CA SER A 247 -3.83 26.53 -14.47
C SER A 247 -2.60 26.21 -13.61
N VAL A 248 -1.75 27.21 -13.39
CA VAL A 248 -0.66 27.15 -12.40
C VAL A 248 -1.15 27.04 -10.96
N LEU A 249 -2.45 27.23 -10.73
CA LEU A 249 -3.09 27.10 -9.42
C LEU A 249 -3.60 25.68 -9.16
N GLN A 250 -3.54 24.76 -10.13
CA GLN A 250 -4.12 23.43 -10.00
C GLN A 250 -3.70 22.77 -8.69
N GLY A 251 -4.70 22.36 -7.90
CA GLY A 251 -4.46 21.65 -6.66
C GLY A 251 -4.34 20.15 -6.91
N GLU A 252 -3.51 19.49 -6.13
CA GLU A 252 -3.26 18.06 -6.13
C GLU A 252 -3.41 17.52 -4.70
N VAL A 253 -4.09 16.37 -4.57
CA VAL A 253 -4.09 15.54 -3.37
C VAL A 253 -3.57 14.17 -3.77
N THR A 254 -2.41 13.79 -3.27
CA THR A 254 -1.81 12.48 -3.54
C THR A 254 -1.94 11.59 -2.33
N VAL A 255 -2.51 10.41 -2.56
CA VAL A 255 -2.80 9.41 -1.55
C VAL A 255 -1.87 8.24 -1.78
N THR A 256 -1.01 7.97 -0.81
CA THR A 256 -0.17 6.80 -0.79
C THR A 256 -0.62 5.84 0.30
N ILE A 257 -0.99 4.62 -0.10
CA ILE A 257 -1.30 3.53 0.80
C ILE A 257 -0.02 2.76 1.11
N LEU A 258 0.45 2.89 2.35
CA LEU A 258 1.64 2.24 2.87
C LEU A 258 1.23 1.02 3.70
N LYS A 259 1.67 -0.18 3.31
CA LYS A 259 1.43 -1.37 4.13
C LYS A 259 2.29 -1.31 5.40
N LYS A 260 1.69 -1.66 6.53
CA LYS A 260 2.39 -1.89 7.81
C LYS A 260 2.86 -3.34 7.94
#